data_AF-B4ZAL3-F1
#
_entry.id   AF-B4ZAL3-F1
#
_cell.length_a   1.000
_cell.length_b   1.000
_cell.length_c   1.000
_cell.angle_alpha   90.00
_cell.angle_beta   90.00
_cell.angle_gamma   90.00
#
_symmetry.space_group_name_H-M   'P 1'
#
loop_
_entity.id
_entity.type
_entity.pdbx_description
1 polymer ?
#
loop_
_entity_poly.entity_id
_entity_poly.type
_entity_poly.pdbx_seq_one_letter_code
_entity_poly.pdbx_strand_id
1 'polypeptide(L)'
;VFDAIMNFKKEEAAKLIEKLDIKLDSEDKDKEGKPLLKAVMRRWLPAGDALLQMITIHLPSPVTAQKYRCELLYEGPPDDEAAIGIKNCDPKGPLMMYISKMVPTSDKGRFYAFGR
;
A
#
# COMPACT_ATOMS: atom_id res chain seq x y z
N VAL A 1 -9.72 -14.78 20.90
CA VAL A 1 -10.48 -13.58 20.46
C VAL A 1 -11.63 -13.96 19.52
N PHE A 2 -11.36 -14.60 18.38
CA PHE A 2 -12.41 -15.05 17.44
C PHE A 2 -13.48 -15.93 18.10
N ASP A 3 -13.08 -17.00 18.81
CA ASP A 3 -14.01 -17.90 19.52
C ASP A 3 -14.85 -17.15 20.56
N ALA A 4 -14.20 -16.41 21.46
CA ALA A 4 -14.87 -15.70 22.54
C ALA A 4 -15.90 -14.66 22.05
N ILE A 5 -15.58 -13.89 20.99
CA ILE A 5 -16.48 -12.86 20.46
C ILE A 5 -17.62 -13.48 19.63
N MET A 6 -17.35 -14.48 18.80
CA MET A 6 -18.37 -15.09 17.92
C MET A 6 -19.34 -16.01 18.67
N ASN A 7 -18.91 -16.58 19.79
CA ASN A 7 -19.74 -17.41 20.67
C ASN A 7 -20.31 -16.64 21.88
N PHE A 8 -20.27 -15.29 21.85
CA PHE A 8 -20.88 -14.42 22.86
C PHE A 8 -20.44 -14.69 24.31
N LYS A 9 -19.20 -15.15 24.51
CA LYS A 9 -18.61 -15.39 25.84
C LYS A 9 -18.12 -14.06 26.43
N LYS A 10 -19.05 -13.24 26.94
CA LYS A 10 -18.81 -11.84 27.32
C LYS A 10 -17.68 -11.65 28.34
N GLU A 11 -17.63 -12.46 29.39
CA GLU A 11 -16.57 -12.36 30.41
C GLU A 11 -15.18 -12.71 29.86
N GLU A 12 -15.08 -13.75 29.04
CA GLU A 12 -13.82 -14.14 28.40
C GLU A 12 -13.36 -13.10 27.38
N ALA A 13 -14.29 -12.55 26.60
CA ALA A 13 -14.02 -11.49 25.63
C ALA A 13 -13.50 -10.22 26.33
N ALA A 14 -14.13 -9.80 27.44
CA ALA A 14 -13.70 -8.63 28.22
C ALA A 14 -12.28 -8.81 28.78
N LYS A 15 -11.99 -9.96 29.42
CA LYS A 15 -10.66 -10.29 29.94
C LYS A 15 -9.59 -10.33 28.83
N LEU A 16 -9.94 -10.83 27.64
CA LEU A 16 -9.03 -10.86 26.49
C LEU A 16 -8.76 -9.46 25.93
N ILE A 17 -9.78 -8.61 25.82
CA ILE A 17 -9.64 -7.24 25.32
C ILE A 17 -8.75 -6.42 26.27
N GLU A 18 -8.94 -6.55 27.57
CA GLU A 18 -8.11 -5.91 28.59
C GLU A 18 -6.66 -6.44 28.54
N LYS A 19 -6.47 -7.77 28.48
CA LYS A 19 -5.13 -8.39 28.42
C LYS A 19 -4.34 -8.00 27.17
N LEU A 20 -5.03 -7.75 26.06
CA LEU A 20 -4.42 -7.31 24.80
C LEU A 20 -4.27 -5.77 24.72
N ASP A 21 -4.62 -5.05 25.79
CA ASP A 21 -4.60 -3.58 25.89
C ASP A 21 -5.37 -2.88 24.74
N ILE A 22 -6.51 -3.47 24.35
CA ILE A 22 -7.32 -2.94 23.25
C ILE A 22 -8.34 -1.95 23.82
N LYS A 23 -8.14 -0.67 23.52
CA LYS A 23 -9.07 0.40 23.93
C LYS A 23 -10.30 0.44 23.02
N LEU A 24 -11.47 0.10 23.57
CA LEU A 24 -12.77 0.27 22.90
C LEU A 24 -13.43 1.57 23.36
N ASP A 25 -13.98 2.32 22.40
CA ASP A 25 -14.85 3.46 22.69
C ASP A 25 -16.24 3.00 23.16
N SER A 26 -17.05 3.94 23.65
CA SER A 26 -18.37 3.65 24.22
C SER A 26 -19.28 2.92 23.24
N GLU A 27 -19.27 3.33 21.97
CA GLU A 27 -20.10 2.72 20.93
C GLU A 27 -19.64 1.31 20.53
N ASP A 28 -18.34 1.02 20.57
CA ASP A 28 -17.82 -0.32 20.27
C ASP A 28 -18.02 -1.32 21.41
N LYS A 29 -18.19 -0.86 22.65
CA LYS A 29 -18.50 -1.73 23.79
C LYS A 29 -19.89 -2.35 23.69
N ASP A 30 -20.84 -1.65 23.05
CA ASP A 30 -22.20 -2.13 22.84
C ASP A 30 -22.32 -3.06 21.62
N LYS A 31 -21.27 -3.15 20.79
CA LYS A 31 -21.25 -4.04 19.63
C LYS A 31 -20.99 -5.47 20.07
N GLU A 32 -21.58 -6.42 19.33
CA GLU A 32 -21.35 -7.86 19.54
C GLU A 32 -21.06 -8.57 18.22
N GLY A 33 -20.61 -9.82 18.29
CA GLY A 33 -20.37 -10.67 17.11
C GLY A 33 -19.40 -10.05 16.10
N LYS A 34 -19.74 -10.11 14.80
CA LYS A 34 -18.87 -9.64 13.71
C LYS A 34 -18.49 -8.14 13.82
N PRO A 35 -19.42 -7.21 14.11
CA PRO A 35 -19.07 -5.81 14.36
C PRO A 35 -18.01 -5.60 15.45
N LEU A 36 -18.16 -6.26 16.61
CA LEU A 36 -17.18 -6.18 17.70
C LEU A 36 -15.83 -6.76 17.27
N LEU A 37 -15.84 -7.94 16.64
CA LEU A 37 -14.63 -8.58 16.15
C LEU A 37 -13.87 -7.66 15.17
N LYS A 38 -14.59 -6.99 14.26
CA LYS A 38 -13.99 -6.03 13.32
C LYS A 38 -13.35 -4.85 14.06
N ALA A 39 -14.01 -4.30 15.07
CA ALA A 39 -13.48 -3.19 15.87
C ALA A 39 -12.22 -3.60 16.65
N VAL A 40 -12.25 -4.76 17.30
CA VAL A 40 -11.14 -5.31 18.07
C VAL A 40 -9.94 -5.61 17.15
N MET A 41 -10.14 -6.30 16.03
CA MET A 41 -9.05 -6.64 15.11
C MET A 41 -8.42 -5.42 14.44
N ARG A 42 -9.21 -4.39 14.06
CA ARG A 42 -8.68 -3.16 13.46
C ARG A 42 -7.74 -2.40 14.39
N ARG A 43 -8.01 -2.44 15.70
CA ARG A 43 -7.15 -1.80 16.71
C ARG A 43 -5.96 -2.67 17.09
N TRP A 44 -6.14 -3.99 17.14
CA TRP A 44 -5.09 -4.90 17.54
C TRP A 44 -4.03 -5.10 16.46
N LEU A 45 -4.45 -5.24 15.21
CA LEU A 45 -3.58 -5.49 14.06
C LEU A 45 -3.94 -4.57 12.90
N PRO A 46 -3.53 -3.29 12.93
CA PRO A 46 -3.75 -2.37 11.83
C PRO A 46 -3.02 -2.86 10.57
N ALA A 47 -3.78 -3.33 9.58
CA ALA A 47 -3.19 -3.86 8.34
C ALA A 47 -2.37 -2.81 7.57
N GLY A 48 -2.77 -1.52 7.66
CA GLY A 48 -2.05 -0.41 7.02
C GLY A 48 -0.59 -0.33 7.47
N ASP A 49 -0.34 -0.40 8.77
CA ASP A 49 1.01 -0.26 9.33
C ASP A 49 1.91 -1.42 8.88
N ALA A 50 1.41 -2.65 8.94
CA ALA A 50 2.14 -3.83 8.49
C ALA A 50 2.45 -3.78 6.98
N LEU A 51 1.46 -3.42 6.15
CA LEU A 51 1.63 -3.34 4.70
C LEU A 51 2.59 -2.21 4.30
N LEU A 52 2.50 -1.04 4.94
CA LEU A 52 3.40 0.08 4.67
C LEU A 52 4.84 -0.24 5.08
N GLN A 53 5.05 -0.88 6.23
CA GLN A 53 6.38 -1.35 6.62
C GLN A 53 6.93 -2.36 5.61
N MET A 54 6.13 -3.35 5.20
CA MET A 54 6.55 -4.32 4.20
C MET A 54 6.95 -3.64 2.88
N ILE A 55 6.12 -2.70 2.39
CA ILE A 55 6.39 -1.95 1.16
C ILE A 55 7.71 -1.17 1.26
N THR A 56 7.89 -0.42 2.35
CA THR A 56 9.07 0.46 2.52
C THR A 56 10.37 -0.31 2.73
N ILE A 57 10.32 -1.48 3.36
CA ILE A 57 11.50 -2.31 3.63
C ILE A 57 11.88 -3.15 2.41
N HIS A 58 10.90 -3.73 1.71
CA HIS A 58 11.16 -4.75 0.70
C HIS A 58 11.04 -4.27 -0.74
N LEU A 59 10.23 -3.24 -1.04
CA LEU A 59 10.15 -2.73 -2.39
C LEU A 59 11.29 -1.71 -2.63
N PRO A 60 12.12 -1.90 -3.68
CA PRO A 60 13.22 -1.00 -3.94
C PRO A 60 12.72 0.36 -4.44
N SER A 61 13.49 1.40 -4.12
CA SER A 61 13.26 2.74 -4.67
C SER A 61 13.47 2.76 -6.21
N PRO A 62 12.87 3.73 -6.93
CA PRO A 62 13.21 4.08 -8.30
C PRO A 62 14.70 4.09 -8.63
N VAL A 63 15.51 4.72 -7.77
CA VAL A 63 16.95 4.90 -7.96
C VAL A 63 17.69 3.56 -7.92
N THR A 64 17.24 2.64 -7.06
CA THR A 64 17.77 1.27 -7.01
C THR A 64 17.26 0.44 -8.19
N ALA A 65 15.96 0.54 -8.48
CA ALA A 65 15.29 -0.30 -9.45
C ALA A 65 15.70 -0.01 -10.91
N GLN A 66 15.82 1.27 -11.28
CA GLN A 66 16.10 1.64 -12.66
C GLN A 66 17.48 1.17 -13.13
N LYS A 67 18.46 1.00 -12.23
CA LYS A 67 19.80 0.47 -12.56
C LYS A 67 19.75 -0.87 -13.27
N TYR A 68 18.97 -1.82 -12.76
CA TYR A 68 18.83 -3.16 -13.35
C TYR A 68 17.64 -3.27 -14.30
N ARG A 69 16.68 -2.33 -14.25
CA ARG A 69 15.51 -2.35 -15.14
C ARG A 69 15.73 -1.60 -16.45
N CYS A 70 16.72 -0.73 -16.56
CA CYS A 70 16.94 0.07 -17.77
C CYS A 70 17.06 -0.80 -19.02
N GLU A 71 17.79 -1.92 -18.94
CA GLU A 71 17.97 -2.84 -20.07
C GLU A 71 16.65 -3.45 -20.57
N LEU A 72 15.68 -3.63 -19.67
CA LEU A 72 14.35 -4.12 -20.03
C LEU A 72 13.43 -3.00 -20.55
N LEU A 73 13.64 -1.76 -20.09
CA LEU A 73 12.75 -0.63 -20.37
C LEU A 73 13.16 0.18 -21.61
N TYR A 74 14.44 0.11 -22.00
CA TYR A 74 15.01 0.94 -23.05
C TYR A 74 15.61 0.08 -24.15
N GLU A 75 15.14 0.27 -25.39
CA GLU A 75 15.56 -0.50 -26.56
C GLU A 75 16.72 0.13 -27.34
N GLY A 76 17.15 1.34 -26.96
CA GLY A 76 18.27 2.03 -27.59
C GLY A 76 19.65 1.59 -27.05
N PRO A 77 20.73 2.22 -27.53
CA PRO A 77 22.08 1.95 -27.08
C PRO A 77 22.24 2.10 -25.55
N PRO A 78 22.86 1.13 -24.86
CA PRO A 78 22.94 1.13 -23.39
C PRO A 78 23.89 2.18 -22.81
N ASP A 79 24.67 2.84 -23.67
CA ASP A 79 25.69 3.85 -23.38
C ASP A 79 25.28 5.27 -23.78
N ASP A 80 24.07 5.47 -24.33
CA ASP A 80 23.58 6.81 -24.63
C ASP A 80 23.10 7.59 -23.38
N GLU A 81 22.91 8.89 -23.56
CA GLU A 81 22.51 9.80 -22.48
C GLU A 81 21.15 9.47 -21.86
N ALA A 82 20.22 8.88 -22.63
CA ALA A 82 18.89 8.51 -22.15
C ALA A 82 18.95 7.24 -21.31
N ALA A 83 19.67 6.22 -21.77
CA ALA A 83 19.93 5.00 -21.02
C ALA A 83 20.67 5.29 -19.71
N ILE A 84 21.68 6.15 -19.73
CA ILE A 84 22.42 6.58 -18.54
C ILE A 84 21.51 7.37 -17.59
N GLY A 85 20.69 8.29 -18.13
CA GLY A 85 19.72 9.06 -17.35
C GLY A 85 18.69 8.16 -16.64
N ILE A 86 18.15 7.16 -17.35
CA ILE A 86 17.26 6.15 -16.76
C ILE A 86 18.00 5.34 -15.70
N LYS A 87 19.18 4.76 -15.99
CA LYS A 87 19.94 3.96 -15.01
C LYS A 87 20.20 4.71 -13.71
N ASN A 88 20.48 6.01 -13.80
CA ASN A 88 20.80 6.85 -12.66
C ASN A 88 19.58 7.50 -11.99
N CYS A 89 18.39 7.39 -12.59
CA CYS A 89 17.18 8.10 -12.15
C CYS A 89 17.43 9.62 -12.01
N ASP A 90 18.14 10.20 -12.98
CA ASP A 90 18.64 11.57 -12.91
C ASP A 90 17.57 12.60 -13.34
N PRO A 91 17.10 13.49 -12.44
CA PRO A 91 16.14 14.53 -12.79
C PRO A 91 16.72 15.64 -13.68
N LYS A 92 18.04 15.70 -13.88
CA LYS A 92 18.72 16.63 -14.78
C LYS A 92 19.04 16.02 -16.14
N GLY A 93 18.79 14.72 -16.32
CA GLY A 93 18.95 14.02 -17.58
C GLY A 93 17.85 14.36 -18.61
N PRO A 94 17.86 13.72 -19.78
CA PRO A 94 16.83 13.90 -20.80
C PRO A 94 15.46 13.44 -20.29
N LEU A 95 14.40 14.09 -20.77
CA LEU A 95 13.01 13.73 -20.43
C LEU A 95 12.66 12.38 -21.06
N MET A 96 12.39 11.39 -20.20
CA MET A 96 11.94 10.05 -20.58
C MET A 96 10.59 9.76 -19.92
N MET A 97 9.60 9.35 -20.70
CA MET A 97 8.27 8.99 -20.20
C MET A 97 7.68 7.82 -20.99
N TYR A 98 7.12 6.85 -20.27
CA TYR A 98 6.34 5.76 -20.82
C TYR A 98 4.85 5.95 -20.50
N ILE A 99 4.03 6.13 -21.53
CA ILE A 99 2.57 6.20 -21.39
C ILE A 99 2.02 4.77 -21.29
N SER A 100 1.50 4.43 -20.11
CA SER A 100 0.95 3.11 -19.82
C SER A 100 -0.54 2.99 -20.16
N LYS A 101 -1.30 4.09 -20.03
CA LYS A 101 -2.75 4.08 -20.21
C LYS A 101 -3.30 5.46 -20.54
N MET A 102 -4.34 5.50 -21.37
CA MET A 102 -5.18 6.68 -21.55
C MET A 102 -6.37 6.63 -20.58
N VAL A 103 -6.46 7.59 -19.68
CA VAL A 103 -7.51 7.68 -18.66
C VAL A 103 -8.61 8.62 -19.17
N PRO A 104 -9.87 8.17 -19.28
CA PRO A 104 -10.95 9.01 -19.79
C PRO A 104 -11.23 10.17 -18.85
N THR A 105 -11.52 11.34 -19.42
CA THR A 105 -11.98 12.50 -18.68
C THR A 105 -13.51 12.61 -18.70
N SER A 106 -14.07 13.48 -17.85
CA SER A 106 -15.49 13.85 -17.91
C SER A 106 -15.86 14.53 -19.23
N ASP A 107 -14.90 15.23 -19.84
CA ASP A 107 -15.07 15.87 -21.14
C ASP A 107 -14.98 14.81 -22.25
N LYS A 108 -16.04 14.72 -23.06
CA LYS A 108 -16.12 13.76 -24.16
C LYS A 108 -15.01 14.04 -25.19
N GLY A 109 -14.27 13.00 -25.55
CA GLY A 109 -13.22 13.07 -26.58
C GLY A 109 -11.84 13.50 -26.07
N ARG A 110 -11.65 13.68 -24.77
CA ARG A 110 -10.34 13.94 -24.15
C ARG A 110 -9.93 12.84 -23.19
N PHE A 111 -8.63 12.61 -23.11
CA PHE A 111 -8.02 11.60 -22.26
C PHE A 111 -6.75 12.16 -21.62
N TYR A 112 -6.48 11.75 -20.38
CA TYR A 112 -5.19 11.97 -19.74
C TYR A 112 -4.25 10.81 -20.08
N ALA A 113 -3.05 11.12 -20.56
CA ALA A 113 -1.98 10.13 -20.65
C ALA A 113 -1.43 9.86 -19.25
N PHE A 114 -1.54 8.61 -18.80
CA PHE A 114 -1.04 8.16 -17.51
C PHE A 114 0.21 7.30 -17.72
N GLY A 115 1.30 7.70 -17.09
CA GLY A 115 2.61 7.13 -17.32
C GLY A 115 3.61 7.53 -16.25
N ARG A 116 4.84 7.05 -16.44
CA ARG A 116 6.00 7.39 -15.61
C ARG A 116 7.19 7.67 -16.49
#